data_AF-A0AAY5KLT4-F1
#
_entry.id   AF-A0AAY5KLT4-F1
#
_cell.length_a   1.000
_cell.length_b   1.000
_cell.length_c   1.000
_cell.angle_alpha   90.00
_cell.angle_beta   90.00
_cell.angle_gamma   90.00
#
_symmetry.space_group_name_H-M   'P 1'
#
loop_
_entity.id
_entity.type
_entity.pdbx_description
1 polymer ?
#
loop_
_entity_poly.entity_id
_entity_poly.type
_entity_poly.pdbx_seq_one_letter_code
_entity_poly.pdbx_strand_id
1 'polypeptide(L)'
;MNMASALLLWEPPVTAPEPFAGELNKCRGFLLQCGLVYRQKPQSFATDSSKVHYALGLLRGRALVWAEAVYELAARDEPADLYSLVSLAIKIDNRLREETGER
;
A
#
# COMPACT_ATOMS: atom_id res chain seq x y z
N MET A 1 38.25 18.04 -11.02
CA MET A 1 37.13 17.13 -10.72
C MET A 1 37.43 16.48 -9.37
N ASN A 2 36.76 16.88 -8.29
CA ASN A 2 37.07 16.46 -6.92
C ASN A 2 36.13 15.30 -6.52
N MET A 3 36.67 14.29 -5.84
CA MET A 3 35.95 13.17 -5.21
C MET A 3 34.72 13.60 -4.37
N ALA A 4 34.74 14.82 -3.82
CA ALA A 4 33.62 15.41 -3.08
C ALA A 4 32.35 15.60 -3.91
N SER A 5 32.47 15.77 -5.24
CA SER A 5 31.33 15.91 -6.16
C SER A 5 30.58 14.60 -6.37
N ALA A 6 31.24 13.44 -6.20
CA ALA A 6 30.64 12.13 -6.38
C ALA A 6 29.79 11.69 -5.17
N LEU A 7 30.13 12.16 -3.97
CA LEU A 7 29.38 11.88 -2.74
C LEU A 7 28.04 12.61 -2.65
N LEU A 8 27.83 13.67 -3.44
CA LEU A 8 26.56 14.41 -3.51
C LEU A 8 25.52 13.76 -4.44
N LEU A 9 25.89 12.71 -5.18
CA LEU A 9 25.01 12.01 -6.13
C LEU A 9 24.60 10.60 -5.67
N TRP A 10 25.22 10.10 -4.60
CA TRP A 10 24.81 8.88 -3.92
C TRP A 10 23.67 9.24 -2.96
N GLU A 11 22.45 9.24 -3.48
CA GLU A 11 21.31 9.02 -2.59
C GLU A 11 21.26 7.51 -2.32
N PRO A 12 21.28 7.07 -1.05
CA PRO A 12 21.19 5.65 -0.75
C PRO A 12 19.92 5.11 -1.43
N PRO A 13 20.03 4.02 -2.21
CA PRO A 13 18.90 3.52 -2.98
C PRO A 13 17.73 3.29 -2.04
N VAL A 14 16.61 3.96 -2.33
CA VAL A 14 15.36 3.72 -1.63
C VAL A 14 15.04 2.24 -1.81
N THR A 15 15.17 1.45 -0.75
CA THR A 15 14.77 0.05 -0.81
C THR A 15 13.27 0.05 -1.03
N ALA A 16 12.85 -0.24 -2.26
CA ALA A 16 11.44 -0.34 -2.58
C ALA A 16 10.82 -1.42 -1.68
N PRO A 17 9.59 -1.22 -1.19
CA PRO A 17 8.92 -2.23 -0.40
C PRO A 17 8.78 -3.51 -1.22
N GLU A 18 8.87 -4.65 -0.55
CA GLU A 18 8.62 -5.93 -1.22
C GLU A 18 7.15 -6.02 -1.64
N PRO A 19 6.85 -6.63 -2.82
CA PRO A 19 5.48 -6.88 -3.20
C PRO A 19 4.74 -7.72 -2.16
N PHE A 20 3.49 -7.36 -1.86
CA PHE A 20 2.72 -7.95 -0.78
C PHE A 20 1.63 -8.88 -1.31
N ALA A 21 1.71 -10.17 -1.00
CA ALA A 21 0.76 -11.17 -1.49
C ALA A 21 -0.46 -11.40 -0.58
N GLY A 22 -0.50 -10.74 0.58
CA GLY A 22 -1.58 -10.84 1.57
C GLY A 22 -1.23 -11.64 2.82
N GLU A 23 0.06 -11.91 3.10
CA GLU A 23 0.45 -12.67 4.29
C GLU A 23 0.40 -11.82 5.56
N LEU A 24 -0.42 -12.21 6.55
CA LEU A 24 -0.64 -11.45 7.79
C LEU A 24 0.65 -11.14 8.55
N ASN A 25 1.59 -12.08 8.60
CA ASN A 25 2.88 -11.92 9.28
C ASN A 25 3.82 -10.92 8.60
N LYS A 26 3.59 -10.57 7.33
CA LYS A 26 4.38 -9.60 6.56
C LYS A 26 3.72 -8.21 6.49
N CYS A 27 2.43 -8.10 6.82
CA CYS A 27 1.66 -6.86 6.71
C CYS A 27 2.33 -5.67 7.43
N ARG A 28 2.77 -5.87 8.69
CA ARG A 28 3.45 -4.80 9.45
C ARG A 28 4.76 -4.36 8.81
N GLY A 29 5.52 -5.30 8.24
CA GLY A 29 6.78 -5.01 7.53
C GLY A 29 6.54 -4.23 6.24
N PHE A 30 5.54 -4.64 5.46
CA PHE A 30 5.11 -3.96 4.24
C PHE A 30 4.70 -2.50 4.51
N LEU A 31 3.85 -2.26 5.52
CA LEU A 31 3.42 -0.91 5.90
C LEU A 31 4.57 -0.04 6.38
N LEU A 32 5.50 -0.61 7.16
CA LEU A 32 6.71 0.09 7.60
C LEU A 32 7.55 0.55 6.40
N GLN A 33 7.80 -0.36 5.45
CA GLN A 33 8.57 -0.05 4.24
C GLN A 33 7.89 1.03 3.40
N CYS A 34 6.57 0.95 3.17
CA CYS A 34 5.83 2.01 2.49
C CYS A 34 5.98 3.36 3.21
N GLY A 35 5.86 3.37 4.54
CA GLY A 35 6.04 4.58 5.35
C GLY A 35 7.44 5.21 5.26
N LEU A 36 8.49 4.40 5.08
CA LEU A 36 9.84 4.91 4.85
C LEU A 36 9.95 5.62 3.49
N VAL A 37 9.38 5.03 2.43
CA VAL A 37 9.35 5.64 1.10
C VAL A 37 8.62 6.99 1.12
N TYR A 38 7.48 7.07 1.80
CA TYR A 38 6.70 8.32 1.88
C TYR A 38 7.48 9.44 2.56
N ARG A 39 8.19 9.13 3.66
CA ARG A 39 9.03 10.11 4.36
C ARG A 39 10.22 10.56 3.54
N GLN A 40 10.77 9.68 2.70
CA GLN A 40 11.90 10.00 1.85
C GLN A 40 11.49 10.86 0.65
N LYS A 41 10.26 10.70 0.13
CA LYS A 41 9.73 11.46 -1.01
C LYS A 41 8.41 12.15 -0.68
N PRO A 42 8.39 13.09 0.29
CA PRO A 42 7.15 13.70 0.78
C PRO A 42 6.38 14.44 -0.32
N GLN A 43 7.07 15.01 -1.32
CA GLN A 43 6.42 15.68 -2.45
C GLN A 43 5.66 14.71 -3.37
N SER A 44 6.20 13.51 -3.60
CA SER A 44 5.55 12.46 -4.40
C SER A 44 4.38 11.80 -3.66
N PHE A 45 4.36 11.89 -2.33
CA PHE A 45 3.39 11.25 -1.46
C PHE A 45 2.65 12.26 -0.57
N ALA A 46 2.33 13.43 -1.13
CA ALA A 46 1.72 14.55 -0.41
C ALA A 46 0.25 14.29 -0.02
N THR A 47 -0.44 13.41 -0.76
CA THR A 47 -1.84 13.07 -0.54
C THR A 47 -2.00 11.61 -0.12
N ASP A 48 -3.05 11.30 0.63
CA ASP A 48 -3.32 9.91 0.99
C ASP A 48 -3.66 9.05 -0.22
N SER A 49 -4.32 9.61 -1.24
CA SER A 49 -4.54 8.93 -2.52
C SER A 49 -3.22 8.49 -3.18
N SER A 50 -2.19 9.34 -3.21
CA SER A 50 -0.88 8.96 -3.79
C SER A 50 -0.19 7.82 -3.03
N LYS A 51 -0.33 7.79 -1.70
CA LYS A 51 0.17 6.71 -0.83
C LYS A 51 -0.61 5.42 -1.06
N VAL A 52 -1.93 5.51 -1.15
CA VAL A 52 -2.82 4.38 -1.42
C VAL A 52 -2.49 3.76 -2.78
N HIS A 53 -2.43 4.56 -3.84
CA HIS A 53 -2.09 4.09 -5.19
C HIS A 53 -0.74 3.37 -5.22
N TYR A 54 0.25 3.89 -4.51
CA TYR A 54 1.56 3.24 -4.40
C TYR A 54 1.50 1.89 -3.70
N ALA A 55 0.81 1.80 -2.56
CA ALA A 55 0.62 0.54 -1.85
C ALA A 55 -0.17 -0.47 -2.70
N LEU A 56 -1.20 -0.04 -3.42
CA LEU A 56 -1.97 -0.87 -4.36
C LEU A 56 -1.09 -1.43 -5.47
N GLY A 57 -0.20 -0.61 -6.06
CA GLY A 57 0.74 -1.05 -7.08
C GLY A 57 1.74 -2.12 -6.63
N LEU A 58 1.89 -2.31 -5.31
CA LEU A 58 2.76 -3.32 -4.71
C LEU A 58 2.01 -4.60 -4.32
N LEU A 59 0.68 -4.65 -4.43
CA LEU A 59 -0.10 -5.84 -4.10
C LEU A 59 0.07 -6.93 -5.15
N ARG A 60 0.14 -8.18 -4.72
CA ARG A 60 0.22 -9.38 -5.58
C ARG A 60 -0.72 -10.46 -5.07
N GLY A 61 -0.91 -11.51 -5.86
CA GLY A 61 -1.66 -12.70 -5.46
C GLY A 61 -3.03 -12.36 -4.87
N ARG A 62 -3.34 -12.93 -3.69
CA ARG A 62 -4.64 -12.76 -3.04
C ARG A 62 -4.92 -11.32 -2.62
N ALA A 63 -3.90 -10.55 -2.24
CA ALA A 63 -4.07 -9.14 -1.89
C ALA A 63 -4.47 -8.30 -3.10
N LEU A 64 -3.92 -8.60 -4.29
CA LEU A 64 -4.30 -7.91 -5.52
C LEU A 64 -5.72 -8.26 -5.94
N VAL A 65 -6.08 -9.55 -5.95
CA VAL A 65 -7.46 -10.00 -6.26
C VAL A 65 -8.47 -9.33 -5.32
N TRP A 66 -8.14 -9.24 -4.04
CA TRP A 66 -8.97 -8.51 -3.06
C TRP A 66 -9.09 -7.03 -3.42
N ALA A 67 -7.98 -6.36 -3.74
CA ALA A 67 -7.99 -4.94 -4.08
C ALA A 67 -8.75 -4.64 -5.38
N GLU A 68 -8.65 -5.50 -6.39
CA GLU A 68 -9.44 -5.42 -7.62
C GLU A 68 -10.94 -5.54 -7.32
N ALA A 69 -11.35 -6.52 -6.51
CA ALA A 69 -12.73 -6.66 -6.09
C ALA A 69 -13.22 -5.43 -5.29
N VAL A 70 -12.38 -4.89 -4.39
CA VAL A 70 -12.69 -3.63 -3.69
C VAL A 70 -12.86 -2.49 -4.68
N TYR A 71 -11.95 -2.37 -5.65
CA TYR A 71 -11.97 -1.30 -6.64
C TYR A 71 -13.20 -1.40 -7.56
N GLU A 72 -13.60 -2.59 -7.99
CA GLU A 72 -14.82 -2.80 -8.77
C GLU A 72 -16.09 -2.49 -7.97
N LEU A 73 -16.13 -2.89 -6.70
CA LEU A 73 -17.26 -2.60 -5.80
C LEU A 73 -17.31 -1.12 -5.40
N ALA A 74 -16.13 -0.50 -5.26
CA ALA A 74 -15.94 0.91 -4.99
C ALA A 74 -15.89 1.75 -6.28
N ALA A 75 -16.03 1.19 -7.48
CA ALA A 75 -16.12 1.96 -8.73
C ALA A 75 -17.40 2.82 -8.82
N ARG A 76 -18.22 2.81 -7.76
CA ARG A 76 -19.26 3.80 -7.51
C ARG A 76 -18.76 5.07 -6.78
N ASP A 77 -17.65 5.00 -6.04
CA ASP A 77 -16.94 6.10 -5.38
C ASP A 77 -15.46 5.72 -5.08
N GLU A 78 -14.49 6.36 -5.76
CA GLU A 78 -13.05 6.18 -5.50
C GLU A 78 -12.74 6.53 -4.02
N PRO A 79 -12.13 5.62 -3.23
CA PRO A 79 -11.87 5.90 -1.81
C PRO A 79 -10.84 7.03 -1.70
N ALA A 80 -11.30 8.20 -1.26
CA ALA A 80 -10.52 9.43 -1.23
C ALA A 80 -9.29 9.38 -0.31
N ASP A 81 -9.26 8.44 0.65
CA ASP A 81 -8.20 8.33 1.64
C ASP A 81 -7.96 6.90 2.17
N LEU A 82 -6.87 6.76 2.93
CA LEU A 82 -6.46 5.52 3.57
C LEU A 82 -7.52 5.01 4.56
N TYR A 83 -8.28 5.89 5.20
CA TYR A 83 -9.31 5.53 6.17
C TYR A 83 -10.48 4.81 5.49
N SER A 84 -10.88 5.31 4.32
CA SER A 84 -11.90 4.71 3.46
C SER A 84 -11.48 3.33 2.98
N LEU A 85 -10.19 3.14 2.66
CA LEU A 85 -9.63 1.83 2.27
C LEU A 85 -9.60 0.83 3.44
N VAL A 86 -9.19 1.28 4.64
CA VAL A 86 -9.20 0.46 5.87
C VAL A 86 -10.63 0.10 6.27
N SER A 87 -11.58 1.03 6.17
CA SER A 87 -12.99 0.79 6.46
C SER A 87 -13.63 -0.19 5.46
N LEU A 88 -13.26 -0.10 4.18
CA LEU A 88 -13.63 -1.07 3.15
C LEU A 88 -13.04 -2.47 3.44
N ALA A 89 -11.78 -2.54 3.86
CA ALA A 89 -11.16 -3.80 4.27
C ALA A 89 -11.86 -4.46 5.44
N ILE A 90 -12.24 -3.68 6.46
CA ILE A 90 -13.02 -4.18 7.60
C ILE A 90 -14.41 -4.65 7.12
N LYS A 91 -15.09 -3.88 6.28
CA LYS A 91 -16.42 -4.27 5.74
C LYS A 91 -16.37 -5.55 4.92
N ILE A 92 -15.33 -5.75 4.13
CA ILE A 92 -15.19 -6.94 3.30
C ILE A 92 -14.75 -8.14 4.16
N ASP A 93 -13.85 -7.97 5.12
CA ASP A 93 -13.51 -9.04 6.09
C ASP A 93 -14.75 -9.50 6.85
N ASN A 94 -15.59 -8.54 7.28
CA ASN A 94 -16.87 -8.83 7.93
C ASN A 94 -17.83 -9.57 6.98
N ARG A 95 -17.94 -9.14 5.71
CA ARG A 95 -18.81 -9.79 4.73
C ARG A 95 -18.35 -11.20 4.37
N LEU A 96 -17.04 -11.42 4.22
CA LEU A 96 -16.46 -12.74 3.99
C LEU A 96 -16.67 -13.66 5.20
N ARG A 97 -16.57 -13.14 6.43
CA ARG A 97 -16.90 -13.89 7.66
C ARG A 97 -18.37 -14.30 7.71
N GLU A 98 -19.29 -13.42 7.32
CA GLU A 98 -20.72 -13.70 7.22
C GLU A 98 -21.03 -14.78 6.17
N GLU A 99 -20.29 -14.80 5.05
CA GLU A 99 -20.42 -15.81 4.00
C GLU A 99 -19.80 -17.18 4.38
N THR A 100 -18.75 -17.20 5.20
CA THR A 100 -18.16 -18.45 5.70
C THR A 100 -18.93 -19.10 6.85
N GLY A 101 -19.96 -18.45 7.40
CA GLY A 101 -20.98 -19.07 8.25
C GLY A 101 -20.46 -20.16 9.20
N GLU A 102 -19.51 -19.84 10.08
CA GLU A 102 -19.30 -20.65 11.27
C GLU A 102 -20.50 -20.41 12.20
N ARG A 103 -21.46 -21.35 12.13
CA ARG A 103 -22.35 -21.69 13.22
C ARG A 103 -21.62 -22.56 14.23
#